data_AF-A0A4R1JMJ0-F1
#
_entry.id   AF-A0A4R1JMJ0-F1
#
_cell.length_a   1.000
_cell.length_b   1.000
_cell.length_c   1.000
_cell.angle_alpha   90.00
_cell.angle_beta   90.00
_cell.angle_gamma   90.00
#
_symmetry.space_group_name_H-M   'P 1'
#
loop_
_entity.id
_entity.type
_entity.pdbx_description
1 polymer ?
#
loop_
_entity_poly.entity_id
_entity_poly.type
_entity_poly.pdbx_seq_one_letter_code
_entity_poly.pdbx_strand_id
1 'polypeptide(L)'
;MKHLVLLCILFFLSKGNSYAQSPIDSISIKEDLAFFKDNLATKLKKGIKQQELDQIKNKEIHDAAVEMLKGEYDFNYRLATYKAYLSPTALGKKLSIGDGYSKYENITGIYLPLGKHVILVDNIAKNKTIELVIPNWNRQPPAGMEPDKDPNWGIEKKTYPLKNGINIIDVKDFDGLAYINYYSENPEKENAIKIHFIDAQINGFFDSGKQKNEDWNKLLDNSIYPMIDARGKYIQTIYPKADLKKYAYNKGVELLNCYDTLIHRQHRLMGLIKYNLVPNNRILARVNYNYYMFRDEDGIAYMGGKSGYALGMVLDPAKVIAGDPAWGFSHETGHVHQLTPYFSWAGLCEVSNNVFTMYVIKSLGIKSRLLEGNYYDSARKKVIETKESYLKVGGSFEPLVPFWQLQLYFEKEGKNPDFYPDLFEAFRKQANAFDKLKVKADENPAVYQLNFIKTACEVSKVDLTDFFDAYGFFYVGNFDGDCYGAYHYNMTEKMVMDCKKEIKSKNYPKPVLDITTLTD
;
A
#
# COMPACT_ATOMS: atom_id res chain seq x y z
N MET A 1 39.54 6.83 -10.60
CA MET A 1 38.50 7.67 -11.25
C MET A 1 37.22 7.49 -10.45
N LYS A 2 36.75 8.60 -9.87
CA LYS A 2 35.70 8.64 -8.84
C LYS A 2 34.33 8.60 -9.52
N HIS A 3 33.47 7.65 -9.14
CA HIS A 3 32.03 7.77 -9.36
C HIS A 3 31.37 8.00 -8.00
N LEU A 4 31.11 9.28 -7.74
CA LEU A 4 30.40 9.82 -6.60
C LEU A 4 28.91 9.63 -6.88
N VAL A 5 28.23 8.71 -6.18
CA VAL A 5 26.77 8.59 -6.26
C VAL A 5 26.20 9.56 -5.22
N LEU A 6 25.79 10.72 -5.72
CA LEU A 6 25.19 11.80 -4.94
C LEU A 6 23.72 11.43 -4.65
N LEU A 7 23.37 11.30 -3.37
CA LEU A 7 21.97 11.20 -2.94
C LEU A 7 21.33 12.59 -3.12
N CYS A 8 20.89 12.89 -4.34
CA CYS A 8 20.07 14.06 -4.60
C CYS A 8 18.67 13.81 -4.03
N ILE A 9 18.35 14.50 -2.94
CA ILE A 9 16.97 14.79 -2.56
C ILE A 9 16.43 15.74 -3.64
N LEU A 10 15.96 15.15 -4.75
CA LEU A 10 15.19 15.84 -5.76
C LEU A 10 13.81 16.07 -5.18
N PHE A 11 13.57 17.30 -4.71
CA PHE A 11 12.23 17.86 -4.72
C PHE A 11 11.74 17.78 -6.17
N PHE A 12 10.94 16.77 -6.49
CA PHE A 12 10.09 16.82 -7.67
C PHE A 12 9.08 17.93 -7.42
N LEU A 13 9.45 19.15 -7.83
CA LEU A 13 8.47 20.12 -8.29
C LEU A 13 7.79 19.46 -9.48
N SER A 14 6.65 18.81 -9.24
CA SER A 14 5.72 18.47 -10.31
C SER A 14 5.44 19.77 -11.04
N LYS A 15 6.01 19.95 -12.23
CA LYS A 15 5.54 20.94 -13.19
C LYS A 15 4.17 20.44 -13.65
N GLY A 16 3.16 20.66 -12.81
CA GLY A 16 1.78 20.61 -13.24
C GLY A 16 1.63 21.70 -14.28
N ASN A 17 1.62 21.33 -15.56
CA ASN A 17 1.07 22.18 -16.59
C ASN A 17 -0.43 22.29 -16.30
N SER A 18 -0.80 23.22 -15.43
CA SER A 18 -2.19 23.61 -15.25
C SER A 18 -2.62 24.34 -16.52
N TYR A 19 -3.17 23.59 -17.49
CA TYR A 19 -3.82 24.18 -18.63
C TYR A 19 -5.12 24.83 -18.16
N ALA A 20 -5.13 26.16 -18.13
CA ALA A 20 -6.33 26.94 -17.86
C ALA A 20 -7.37 26.62 -18.96
N GLN A 21 -8.60 26.30 -18.55
CA GLN A 21 -9.73 26.11 -19.47
C GLN A 21 -9.98 27.39 -20.26
N SER A 22 -10.24 27.26 -21.57
CA SER A 22 -10.67 28.42 -22.37
C SER A 22 -12.05 28.88 -21.86
N PRO A 23 -12.25 30.18 -21.61
CA PRO A 23 -13.56 30.71 -21.20
C PRO A 23 -14.68 30.42 -22.21
N ILE A 24 -14.33 30.31 -23.49
CA ILE A 24 -15.27 30.08 -24.60
C ILE A 24 -15.85 28.65 -24.55
N ASP A 25 -15.00 27.64 -24.33
CA ASP A 25 -15.43 26.25 -24.25
C ASP A 25 -16.40 26.04 -23.08
N SER A 26 -16.15 26.73 -21.94
CA SER A 26 -17.00 26.65 -20.75
C SER A 26 -18.36 27.32 -20.95
N ILE A 27 -18.43 28.41 -21.71
CA ILE A 27 -19.70 29.08 -22.05
C ILE A 27 -20.54 28.19 -22.97
N SER A 28 -19.93 27.63 -24.01
CA SER A 28 -20.64 26.73 -24.94
C SER A 28 -21.22 25.51 -24.22
N ILE A 29 -20.44 24.88 -23.33
CA ILE A 29 -20.95 23.73 -22.55
C ILE A 29 -22.08 24.15 -21.62
N LYS A 30 -22.04 25.36 -21.05
CA LYS A 30 -23.13 25.84 -20.18
C LYS A 30 -24.44 26.01 -20.94
N GLU A 31 -24.39 26.43 -22.21
CA GLU A 31 -25.54 26.48 -23.11
C GLU A 31 -26.07 25.06 -23.39
N ASP A 32 -25.18 24.13 -23.73
CA ASP A 32 -25.51 22.72 -23.98
C ASP A 32 -26.15 22.04 -22.75
N LEU A 33 -25.73 22.40 -21.54
CA LEU A 33 -26.32 21.87 -20.31
C LEU A 33 -27.69 22.48 -19.96
N ALA A 34 -28.13 23.54 -20.65
CA ALA A 34 -29.43 24.15 -20.42
C ALA A 34 -30.61 23.24 -20.79
N PHE A 35 -30.39 22.15 -21.53
CA PHE A 35 -31.40 21.14 -21.86
C PHE A 35 -31.70 20.18 -20.69
N PHE A 36 -30.87 20.18 -19.65
CA PHE A 36 -30.99 19.30 -18.49
C PHE A 36 -31.66 19.98 -17.30
N LYS A 37 -32.25 19.17 -16.41
CA LYS A 37 -33.01 19.62 -15.23
C LYS A 37 -32.09 20.07 -14.09
N ASP A 38 -30.88 19.53 -14.03
CA ASP A 38 -29.95 19.71 -12.90
C ASP A 38 -28.51 19.91 -13.39
N ASN A 39 -27.66 20.41 -12.50
CA ASN A 39 -26.26 20.78 -12.81
C ASN A 39 -25.35 19.57 -13.08
N LEU A 40 -25.80 18.36 -12.77
CA LEU A 40 -25.08 17.12 -13.05
C LEU A 40 -25.63 16.44 -14.31
N ALA A 41 -26.52 17.08 -15.07
CA ALA A 41 -27.10 16.51 -16.28
C ALA A 41 -27.71 15.11 -16.08
N THR A 42 -28.34 14.85 -14.92
CA THR A 42 -28.87 13.50 -14.64
C THR A 42 -30.21 13.22 -15.32
N LYS A 43 -30.89 14.26 -15.84
CA LYS A 43 -32.15 14.13 -16.54
C LYS A 43 -32.41 15.32 -17.48
N LEU A 44 -33.02 15.07 -18.62
CA LEU A 44 -33.53 16.12 -19.52
C LEU A 44 -34.70 16.90 -18.91
N LYS A 45 -34.88 18.15 -19.32
CA LYS A 45 -36.09 18.93 -19.03
C LYS A 45 -37.32 18.27 -19.66
N LYS A 46 -38.49 18.52 -19.07
CA LYS A 46 -39.77 17.96 -19.55
C LYS A 46 -40.10 18.54 -20.93
N GLY A 47 -40.46 17.67 -21.87
CA GLY A 47 -40.96 18.06 -23.19
C GLY A 47 -39.88 18.20 -24.27
N ILE A 48 -38.60 18.01 -23.93
CA ILE A 48 -37.50 17.99 -24.89
C ILE A 48 -37.72 16.91 -25.95
N LYS A 49 -37.60 17.29 -27.22
CA LYS A 49 -37.68 16.42 -28.40
C LYS A 49 -36.32 16.31 -29.08
N GLN A 50 -36.16 15.29 -29.93
CA GLN A 50 -34.92 15.05 -30.68
C GLN A 50 -34.40 16.29 -31.41
N GLN A 51 -35.27 17.04 -32.10
CA GLN A 51 -34.91 18.25 -32.85
C GLN A 51 -34.33 19.38 -31.98
N GLU A 52 -34.66 19.41 -30.68
CA GLU A 52 -34.10 20.39 -29.75
C GLU A 52 -32.68 20.01 -29.34
N LEU A 53 -32.38 18.71 -29.29
CA LEU A 53 -31.06 18.19 -28.95
C LEU A 53 -30.03 18.48 -30.05
N ASP A 54 -30.45 18.59 -31.31
CA ASP A 54 -29.57 18.94 -32.44
C ASP A 54 -28.89 20.32 -32.29
N GLN A 55 -29.33 21.15 -31.33
CA GLN A 55 -28.72 22.43 -30.97
C GLN A 55 -27.51 22.29 -30.04
N ILE A 56 -27.33 21.12 -29.42
CA ILE A 56 -26.20 20.82 -28.54
C ILE A 56 -24.93 20.70 -29.38
N LYS A 57 -23.94 21.53 -29.08
CA LYS A 57 -22.70 21.61 -29.89
C LYS A 57 -21.68 20.57 -29.46
N ASN A 58 -21.56 20.32 -28.16
CA ASN A 58 -20.63 19.32 -27.65
C ASN A 58 -21.15 17.90 -27.92
N LYS A 59 -20.34 17.09 -28.59
CA LYS A 59 -20.71 15.73 -28.99
C LYS A 59 -21.05 14.81 -27.82
N GLU A 60 -20.26 14.82 -26.74
CA GLU A 60 -20.50 13.94 -25.57
C GLU A 60 -21.82 14.30 -24.88
N ILE A 61 -22.11 15.60 -24.73
CA ILE A 61 -23.37 16.07 -24.14
C ILE A 61 -24.55 15.75 -25.05
N HIS A 62 -24.39 15.92 -26.36
CA HIS A 62 -25.42 15.59 -27.35
C HIS A 62 -25.76 14.09 -27.29
N ASP A 63 -24.76 13.22 -27.36
CA ASP A 63 -24.97 11.77 -27.41
C ASP A 63 -25.58 11.27 -26.09
N ALA A 64 -25.09 11.76 -24.94
CA ALA A 64 -25.71 11.49 -23.64
C ALA A 64 -27.18 11.94 -23.60
N ALA A 65 -27.50 13.14 -24.11
CA ALA A 65 -28.87 13.63 -24.16
C ALA A 65 -29.77 12.74 -25.03
N VAL A 66 -29.29 12.31 -26.20
CA VAL A 66 -30.03 11.43 -27.11
C VAL A 66 -30.29 10.06 -26.48
N GLU A 67 -29.28 9.46 -25.86
CA GLU A 67 -29.44 8.19 -25.12
C GLU A 67 -30.41 8.35 -23.94
N MET A 68 -30.35 9.46 -23.20
CA MET A 68 -31.30 9.73 -22.11
C MET A 68 -32.73 9.92 -22.61
N LEU A 69 -32.91 10.54 -23.78
CA LEU A 69 -34.23 10.71 -24.39
C LEU A 69 -34.85 9.36 -24.78
N LYS A 70 -34.01 8.41 -25.23
CA LYS A 70 -34.41 7.03 -25.56
C LYS A 70 -34.56 6.13 -24.33
N GLY A 71 -34.03 6.53 -23.17
CA GLY A 71 -33.99 5.72 -21.96
C GLY A 71 -32.89 4.66 -21.97
N GLU A 72 -31.86 4.84 -22.79
CA GLU A 72 -30.77 3.90 -23.04
C GLU A 72 -29.45 4.31 -22.35
N TYR A 73 -29.37 5.53 -21.81
CA TYR A 73 -28.14 6.03 -21.19
C TYR A 73 -27.75 5.23 -19.94
N ASP A 74 -26.59 4.59 -19.99
CA ASP A 74 -26.05 3.84 -18.86
C ASP A 74 -25.38 4.78 -17.84
N PHE A 75 -26.03 4.97 -16.69
CA PHE A 75 -25.47 5.75 -15.59
C PHE A 75 -24.43 4.97 -14.76
N ASN A 76 -24.32 3.65 -14.92
CA ASN A 76 -23.38 2.85 -14.15
C ASN A 76 -21.96 3.35 -14.41
N TYR A 77 -21.20 3.58 -13.33
CA TYR A 77 -19.86 4.19 -13.33
C TYR A 77 -19.80 5.66 -13.81
N ARG A 78 -20.58 6.03 -14.84
CA ARG A 78 -20.63 7.40 -15.37
C ARG A 78 -21.13 8.40 -14.32
N LEU A 79 -22.11 8.05 -13.49
CA LEU A 79 -22.58 8.87 -12.38
C LEU A 79 -22.37 8.15 -11.05
N ALA A 80 -21.50 8.68 -10.19
CA ALA A 80 -21.19 8.06 -8.91
C ALA A 80 -20.98 9.08 -7.79
N THR A 81 -21.09 8.59 -6.55
CA THR A 81 -20.80 9.35 -5.33
C THR A 81 -19.49 8.85 -4.73
N TYR A 82 -18.57 9.77 -4.46
CA TYR A 82 -17.25 9.50 -3.91
C TYR A 82 -17.13 10.10 -2.51
N LYS A 83 -16.47 9.36 -1.61
CA LYS A 83 -16.23 9.79 -0.23
C LYS A 83 -14.74 10.02 -0.02
N ALA A 84 -14.41 10.86 0.96
CA ALA A 84 -13.04 11.03 1.40
C ALA A 84 -12.53 9.76 2.08
N TYR A 85 -11.27 9.44 1.86
CA TYR A 85 -10.51 8.45 2.63
C TYR A 85 -9.47 9.15 3.52
N LEU A 86 -8.99 8.46 4.56
CA LEU A 86 -7.88 8.98 5.35
C LEU A 86 -6.65 9.09 4.45
N SER A 87 -5.93 10.22 4.45
CA SER A 87 -4.73 10.34 3.63
C SER A 87 -3.70 9.25 3.99
N PRO A 88 -3.00 8.63 3.01
CA PRO A 88 -2.00 7.61 3.31
C PRO A 88 -0.92 8.09 4.28
N THR A 89 -0.54 9.36 4.19
CA THR A 89 0.41 9.98 5.13
C THR A 89 -0.16 10.12 6.54
N ALA A 90 -1.42 10.53 6.71
CA ALA A 90 -2.08 10.55 8.01
C ALA A 90 -2.20 9.15 8.62
N LEU A 91 -2.54 8.18 7.77
CA LEU A 91 -2.63 6.79 8.15
C LEU A 91 -1.26 6.24 8.60
N GLY A 92 -0.20 6.55 7.85
CA GLY A 92 1.17 6.22 8.20
C GLY A 92 1.57 6.78 9.56
N LYS A 93 1.27 8.06 9.81
CA LYS A 93 1.47 8.69 11.13
C LYS A 93 0.70 7.96 12.23
N LYS A 94 -0.60 7.70 12.03
CA LYS A 94 -1.50 7.04 12.98
C LYS A 94 -1.03 5.64 13.36
N LEU A 95 -0.59 4.86 12.37
CA LEU A 95 -0.15 3.48 12.56
C LEU A 95 1.35 3.32 12.81
N SER A 96 2.09 4.43 12.78
CA SER A 96 3.55 4.47 12.84
C SER A 96 4.26 3.62 11.77
N ILE A 97 3.72 3.67 10.56
CA ILE A 97 4.29 3.03 9.36
C ILE A 97 4.62 4.11 8.32
N GLY A 98 5.37 3.75 7.27
CA GLY A 98 5.59 4.63 6.12
C GLY A 98 4.37 4.73 5.20
N ASP A 99 4.49 5.52 4.13
CA ASP A 99 3.54 5.47 3.01
C ASP A 99 3.61 4.09 2.32
N GLY A 100 2.49 3.65 1.74
CA GLY A 100 2.34 2.32 1.14
C GLY A 100 0.90 1.78 1.11
N TYR A 101 -0.06 2.52 1.68
CA TYR A 101 -1.48 2.34 1.39
C TYR A 101 -1.86 3.08 0.10
N SER A 102 -2.91 2.62 -0.57
CA SER A 102 -3.34 3.09 -1.89
C SER A 102 -3.55 4.61 -1.92
N LYS A 103 -2.95 5.24 -2.93
CA LYS A 103 -3.28 6.61 -3.35
C LYS A 103 -4.43 6.65 -4.38
N TYR A 104 -5.10 5.52 -4.62
CA TYR A 104 -6.11 5.34 -5.69
C TYR A 104 -7.45 4.72 -5.21
N GLU A 105 -7.85 4.90 -3.95
CA GLU A 105 -9.04 4.27 -3.32
C GLU A 105 -10.36 4.43 -4.10
N ASN A 106 -10.60 5.63 -4.65
CA ASN A 106 -11.84 5.92 -5.38
C ASN A 106 -11.69 5.55 -6.86
N ILE A 107 -11.79 4.25 -7.13
CA ILE A 107 -11.89 3.67 -8.48
C ILE A 107 -13.17 4.17 -9.15
N THR A 108 -13.07 4.69 -10.36
CA THR A 108 -14.24 5.16 -11.12
C THR A 108 -14.81 4.09 -12.04
N GLY A 109 -13.97 3.20 -12.57
CA GLY A 109 -14.34 2.29 -13.67
C GLY A 109 -14.45 2.99 -15.04
N ILE A 110 -14.09 4.26 -15.14
CA ILE A 110 -14.11 5.05 -16.37
C ILE A 110 -12.73 5.02 -17.03
N TYR A 111 -12.72 4.76 -18.33
CA TYR A 111 -11.54 4.91 -19.18
C TYR A 111 -11.62 6.23 -19.94
N LEU A 112 -10.53 7.01 -19.91
CA LEU A 112 -10.43 8.27 -20.62
C LEU A 112 -9.34 8.16 -21.71
N PRO A 113 -9.72 8.02 -23.00
CA PRO A 113 -8.78 8.07 -24.11
C PRO A 113 -8.18 9.46 -24.27
N LEU A 114 -7.18 9.60 -25.14
CA LEU A 114 -6.65 10.92 -25.52
C LEU A 114 -7.75 11.82 -26.09
N GLY A 115 -7.77 13.09 -25.68
CA GLY A 115 -8.76 14.07 -26.11
C GLY A 115 -9.45 14.81 -24.96
N LYS A 116 -10.44 15.63 -25.30
CA LYS A 116 -11.23 16.42 -24.34
C LYS A 116 -12.43 15.61 -23.85
N HIS A 117 -12.65 15.62 -22.54
CA HIS A 117 -13.76 14.96 -21.85
C HIS A 117 -14.50 15.93 -20.93
N VAL A 118 -15.83 15.85 -20.89
CA VAL A 118 -16.67 16.67 -20.01
C VAL A 118 -17.04 15.92 -18.73
N ILE A 119 -16.68 16.52 -17.59
CA ILE A 119 -16.97 15.99 -16.26
C ILE A 119 -17.72 17.04 -15.44
N LEU A 120 -18.87 16.66 -14.90
CA LEU A 120 -19.67 17.51 -14.02
C LEU A 120 -19.48 17.06 -12.58
N VAL A 121 -19.23 18.02 -11.68
CA VAL A 121 -18.95 17.74 -10.27
C VAL A 121 -19.85 18.57 -9.38
N ASP A 122 -20.33 17.98 -8.28
CA ASP A 122 -21.12 18.67 -7.27
C ASP A 122 -20.65 18.35 -5.84
N ASN A 123 -20.91 19.28 -4.94
CA ASN A 123 -20.69 19.19 -3.50
C ASN A 123 -19.22 19.18 -3.01
N ILE A 124 -18.25 19.66 -3.80
CA ILE A 124 -16.91 19.97 -3.30
C ILE A 124 -17.00 21.16 -2.32
N ALA A 125 -16.49 21.01 -1.10
CA ALA A 125 -16.44 22.10 -0.13
C ALA A 125 -15.43 23.19 -0.56
N LYS A 126 -15.72 24.46 -0.21
CA LYS A 126 -14.97 25.65 -0.71
C LYS A 126 -13.45 25.60 -0.47
N ASN A 127 -12.99 24.92 0.56
CA ASN A 127 -11.58 24.82 0.97
C ASN A 127 -10.97 23.43 0.68
N LYS A 128 -11.58 22.65 -0.21
CA LYS A 128 -11.10 21.31 -0.57
C LYS A 128 -10.65 21.26 -2.01
N THR A 129 -9.47 20.68 -2.19
CA THR A 129 -8.94 20.34 -3.51
C THR A 129 -9.18 18.87 -3.75
N ILE A 130 -9.92 18.56 -4.81
CA ILE A 130 -10.15 17.20 -5.31
C ILE A 130 -9.52 17.14 -6.70
N GLU A 131 -8.91 16.02 -7.04
CA GLU A 131 -8.29 15.85 -8.35
C GLU A 131 -8.80 14.58 -9.02
N LEU A 132 -8.94 14.64 -10.34
CA LEU A 132 -8.98 13.46 -11.18
C LEU A 132 -7.55 13.01 -11.45
N VAL A 133 -7.27 11.72 -11.32
CA VAL A 133 -5.95 11.14 -11.58
C VAL A 133 -6.06 10.06 -12.65
N ILE A 134 -5.14 10.09 -13.61
CA ILE A 134 -4.99 9.08 -14.67
C ILE A 134 -3.55 8.56 -14.61
N PRO A 135 -3.32 7.36 -14.04
CA PRO A 135 -2.00 6.72 -14.01
C PRO A 135 -1.72 5.97 -15.30
N ASN A 136 -0.47 6.00 -15.75
CA ASN A 136 0.02 5.16 -16.84
C ASN A 136 0.34 3.75 -16.33
N TRP A 137 -0.69 2.93 -16.13
CA TRP A 137 -0.52 1.55 -15.65
C TRP A 137 0.25 0.65 -16.62
N ASN A 138 0.35 1.05 -17.88
CA ASN A 138 1.08 0.34 -18.93
C ASN A 138 2.51 0.84 -19.12
N ARG A 139 3.00 1.75 -18.28
CA ARG A 139 4.32 2.37 -18.41
C ARG A 139 5.42 1.31 -18.46
N GLN A 140 6.07 1.20 -19.62
CA GLN A 140 7.20 0.29 -19.87
C GLN A 140 8.53 1.04 -19.81
N PRO A 141 9.64 0.34 -19.58
CA PRO A 141 10.96 0.86 -19.90
C PRO A 141 11.04 1.34 -21.37
N PRO A 142 11.88 2.36 -21.67
CA PRO A 142 12.15 2.77 -23.03
C PRO A 142 12.57 1.58 -23.92
N ALA A 143 12.16 1.59 -25.19
CA ALA A 143 12.49 0.51 -26.12
C ALA A 143 14.02 0.28 -26.19
N GLY A 144 14.43 -0.98 -26.00
CA GLY A 144 15.84 -1.38 -25.99
C GLY A 144 16.58 -1.11 -24.67
N MET A 145 15.90 -0.58 -23.65
CA MET A 145 16.45 -0.41 -22.30
C MET A 145 16.12 -1.62 -21.43
N GLU A 146 17.12 -2.11 -20.69
CA GLU A 146 16.88 -3.14 -19.69
C GLU A 146 16.01 -2.58 -18.54
N PRO A 147 15.01 -3.34 -18.06
CA PRO A 147 14.07 -2.90 -17.03
C PRO A 147 14.69 -2.25 -15.78
N ASP A 148 15.82 -2.77 -15.31
CA ASP A 148 16.51 -2.32 -14.09
C ASP A 148 17.42 -1.10 -14.31
N LYS A 149 17.61 -0.66 -15.55
CA LYS A 149 18.43 0.50 -15.93
C LYS A 149 17.65 1.77 -16.20
N ASP A 150 16.34 1.71 -16.02
CA ASP A 150 15.45 2.81 -16.28
C ASP A 150 15.42 3.82 -15.12
N PRO A 151 15.92 5.05 -15.32
CA PRO A 151 15.97 6.04 -14.25
C PRO A 151 14.60 6.59 -13.87
N ASN A 152 13.57 6.42 -14.73
CA ASN A 152 12.23 6.99 -14.56
C ASN A 152 11.17 5.90 -14.45
N TRP A 153 11.50 4.78 -13.78
CA TRP A 153 10.68 3.58 -13.69
C TRP A 153 9.35 3.74 -12.94
N GLY A 154 9.23 4.80 -12.12
CA GLY A 154 8.03 5.06 -11.31
C GLY A 154 6.75 5.26 -12.13
N ILE A 155 5.61 5.22 -11.46
CA ILE A 155 4.31 5.47 -12.10
C ILE A 155 4.26 6.91 -12.61
N GLU A 156 4.15 7.07 -13.92
CA GLU A 156 3.76 8.34 -14.52
C GLU A 156 2.26 8.55 -14.34
N LYS A 157 1.83 9.74 -13.93
CA LYS A 157 0.42 10.06 -13.74
C LYS A 157 0.08 11.49 -14.13
N LYS A 158 -1.14 11.69 -14.61
CA LYS A 158 -1.75 12.99 -14.88
C LYS A 158 -2.75 13.32 -13.79
N THR A 159 -2.73 14.56 -13.34
CA THR A 159 -3.61 15.06 -12.27
C THR A 159 -4.33 16.30 -12.74
N TYR A 160 -5.65 16.36 -12.55
CA TYR A 160 -6.49 17.47 -12.95
C TYR A 160 -7.33 17.94 -11.75
N PRO A 161 -7.09 19.16 -11.23
CA PRO A 161 -7.94 19.73 -10.20
C PRO A 161 -9.38 19.86 -10.67
N LEU A 162 -10.32 19.43 -9.84
CA LEU A 162 -11.75 19.49 -10.09
C LEU A 162 -12.39 20.64 -9.31
N LYS A 163 -13.39 21.28 -9.92
CA LYS A 163 -14.26 22.29 -9.30
C LYS A 163 -15.72 21.87 -9.44
N ASN A 164 -16.59 22.41 -8.58
CA ASN A 164 -18.04 22.25 -8.78
C ASN A 164 -18.47 22.82 -10.15
N GLY A 165 -19.42 22.15 -10.78
CA GLY A 165 -19.88 22.44 -12.13
C GLY A 165 -19.02 21.76 -13.20
N ILE A 166 -18.78 22.48 -14.29
CA ILE A 166 -18.17 21.97 -15.51
C ILE A 166 -16.64 21.86 -15.36
N ASN A 167 -16.10 20.69 -15.71
CA ASN A 167 -14.68 20.43 -15.88
C ASN A 167 -14.44 19.83 -17.26
N ILE A 168 -13.64 20.50 -18.09
CA ILE A 168 -13.15 19.99 -19.37
C ILE A 168 -11.73 19.47 -19.14
N ILE A 169 -11.54 18.17 -19.31
CA ILE A 169 -10.27 17.48 -19.10
C ILE A 169 -9.67 17.12 -20.45
N ASP A 170 -8.50 17.66 -20.78
CA ASP A 170 -7.76 17.35 -22.00
C ASP A 170 -6.66 16.34 -21.70
N VAL A 171 -6.91 15.08 -22.03
CA VAL A 171 -5.99 13.95 -21.84
C VAL A 171 -5.02 13.87 -23.01
N LYS A 172 -3.73 14.00 -22.73
CA LYS A 172 -2.61 13.98 -23.71
C LYS A 172 -1.62 12.87 -23.38
N ASP A 173 -0.62 12.63 -24.21
CA ASP A 173 0.54 11.74 -24.00
C ASP A 173 0.21 10.24 -23.78
N PHE A 174 -0.61 9.91 -22.79
CA PHE A 174 -1.13 8.57 -22.51
C PHE A 174 -2.56 8.64 -21.95
N ASP A 175 -3.34 7.60 -22.24
CA ASP A 175 -4.68 7.36 -21.72
C ASP A 175 -4.67 6.45 -20.50
N GLY A 176 -5.83 6.29 -19.85
CA GLY A 176 -5.92 5.35 -18.74
C GLY A 176 -7.23 5.35 -17.99
N LEU A 177 -7.29 4.52 -16.95
CA LEU A 177 -8.39 4.50 -16.01
C LEU A 177 -8.32 5.72 -15.08
N ALA A 178 -9.49 6.32 -14.85
CA ALA A 178 -9.64 7.48 -14.00
C ALA A 178 -9.86 7.10 -12.53
N TYR A 179 -9.29 7.89 -11.63
CA TYR A 179 -9.48 7.79 -10.18
C TYR A 179 -9.78 9.16 -9.61
N ILE A 180 -10.52 9.20 -8.49
CA ILE A 180 -10.77 10.43 -7.75
C ILE A 180 -9.83 10.50 -6.55
N ASN A 181 -8.86 11.41 -6.61
CA ASN A 181 -8.00 11.72 -5.49
C ASN A 181 -8.79 12.54 -4.46
N TYR A 182 -9.47 11.85 -3.54
CA TYR A 182 -10.22 12.45 -2.44
C TYR A 182 -9.75 11.87 -1.10
N TYR A 183 -8.70 12.48 -0.55
CA TYR A 183 -8.21 12.19 0.80
C TYR A 183 -8.38 13.37 1.74
N SER A 184 -8.49 13.07 3.03
CA SER A 184 -8.55 14.04 4.13
C SER A 184 -7.89 13.47 5.37
N GLU A 185 -7.47 14.35 6.27
CA GLU A 185 -7.03 13.97 7.63
C GLU A 185 -8.23 13.59 8.52
N ASN A 186 -9.45 14.02 8.16
CA ASN A 186 -10.70 13.75 8.90
C ASN A 186 -11.82 13.36 7.91
N PRO A 187 -11.73 12.20 7.23
CA PRO A 187 -12.64 11.82 6.15
C PRO A 187 -14.12 11.79 6.56
N GLU A 188 -14.42 11.48 7.82
CA GLU A 188 -15.77 11.45 8.37
C GLU A 188 -16.45 12.83 8.46
N LYS A 189 -15.67 13.91 8.38
CA LYS A 189 -16.17 15.30 8.37
C LYS A 189 -16.33 15.85 6.96
N GLU A 190 -15.98 15.08 5.95
CA GLU A 190 -16.00 15.51 4.56
C GLU A 190 -17.35 15.20 3.89
N ASN A 191 -17.75 16.09 2.99
CA ASN A 191 -18.93 15.88 2.16
C ASN A 191 -18.68 14.75 1.15
N ALA A 192 -19.67 13.90 0.91
CA ALA A 192 -19.62 13.05 -0.27
C ALA A 192 -19.84 13.90 -1.53
N ILE A 193 -19.00 13.72 -2.56
CA ILE A 193 -19.09 14.45 -3.82
C ILE A 193 -19.76 13.59 -4.88
N LYS A 194 -20.49 14.22 -5.79
CA LYS A 194 -21.10 13.53 -6.94
C LYS A 194 -20.39 13.93 -8.21
N ILE A 195 -20.07 12.96 -9.06
CA ILE A 195 -19.38 13.20 -10.31
C ILE A 195 -20.11 12.47 -11.42
N HIS A 196 -20.36 13.18 -12.52
CA HIS A 196 -20.87 12.65 -13.78
C HIS A 196 -19.80 12.80 -14.87
N PHE A 197 -19.28 11.67 -15.36
CA PHE A 197 -18.47 11.58 -16.57
C PHE A 197 -19.41 11.45 -17.77
N ILE A 198 -19.63 12.54 -18.50
CA ILE A 198 -20.64 12.60 -19.58
C ILE A 198 -20.18 11.74 -20.75
N ASP A 199 -21.00 10.76 -21.14
CA ASP A 199 -20.74 9.83 -22.25
C ASP A 199 -19.37 9.12 -22.23
N ALA A 200 -18.69 9.12 -21.08
CA ALA A 200 -17.36 8.54 -20.98
C ALA A 200 -17.39 7.01 -21.18
N GLN A 201 -16.29 6.46 -21.69
CA GLN A 201 -16.21 5.03 -21.95
C GLN A 201 -16.09 4.23 -20.65
N ILE A 202 -16.96 3.24 -20.49
CA ILE A 202 -17.00 2.40 -19.28
C ILE A 202 -16.04 1.22 -19.46
N ASN A 203 -15.04 1.12 -18.59
CA ASN A 203 -14.25 -0.11 -18.44
C ASN A 203 -14.83 -1.03 -17.36
N GLY A 204 -15.41 -0.44 -16.31
CA GLY A 204 -15.85 -1.12 -15.10
C GLY A 204 -14.69 -1.44 -14.15
N PHE A 205 -15.05 -1.95 -12.97
CA PHE A 205 -14.13 -2.55 -12.00
C PHE A 205 -14.85 -3.63 -11.19
N PHE A 206 -14.07 -4.50 -10.55
CA PHE A 206 -14.59 -5.58 -9.72
C PHE A 206 -14.52 -5.28 -8.21
N ASP A 207 -15.57 -5.61 -7.47
CA ASP A 207 -15.67 -5.50 -6.02
C ASP A 207 -16.11 -6.84 -5.44
N SER A 208 -15.19 -7.59 -4.84
CA SER A 208 -15.48 -8.94 -4.32
C SER A 208 -16.47 -8.95 -3.16
N GLY A 209 -16.71 -7.80 -2.52
CA GLY A 209 -17.73 -7.65 -1.49
C GLY A 209 -19.15 -7.48 -2.05
N LYS A 210 -19.30 -7.29 -3.37
CA LYS A 210 -20.59 -7.00 -4.02
C LYS A 210 -20.89 -7.88 -5.23
N GLN A 211 -19.86 -8.29 -5.95
CA GLN A 211 -19.95 -8.97 -7.24
C GLN A 211 -19.50 -10.44 -7.12
N LYS A 212 -19.90 -11.25 -8.10
CA LYS A 212 -19.58 -12.69 -8.15
C LYS A 212 -18.65 -13.02 -9.30
N ASN A 213 -18.18 -14.27 -9.37
CA ASN A 213 -17.26 -14.71 -10.44
C ASN A 213 -17.87 -14.59 -11.86
N GLU A 214 -19.19 -14.64 -11.98
CA GLU A 214 -19.86 -14.39 -13.26
C GLU A 214 -19.69 -12.92 -13.70
N ASP A 215 -19.74 -11.97 -12.77
CA ASP A 215 -19.52 -10.55 -13.04
C ASP A 215 -18.04 -10.27 -13.35
N TRP A 216 -17.13 -10.96 -12.65
CA TRP A 216 -15.70 -10.95 -12.96
C TRP A 216 -15.42 -11.39 -14.39
N ASN A 217 -16.00 -12.52 -14.83
CA ASN A 217 -15.83 -13.01 -16.19
C ASN A 217 -16.37 -12.02 -17.21
N LYS A 218 -17.58 -11.47 -16.98
CA LYS A 218 -18.16 -10.42 -17.84
C LYS A 218 -17.25 -9.20 -17.93
N LEU A 219 -16.65 -8.77 -16.83
CA LEU A 219 -15.69 -7.67 -16.82
C LEU A 219 -14.46 -8.01 -17.67
N LEU A 220 -13.83 -9.18 -17.45
CA LEU A 220 -12.66 -9.61 -18.22
C LEU A 220 -12.97 -9.75 -19.72
N ASP A 221 -14.18 -10.18 -20.07
CA ASP A 221 -14.59 -10.42 -21.46
C ASP A 221 -14.97 -9.16 -22.22
N ASN A 222 -15.51 -8.15 -21.53
CA ASN A 222 -16.10 -6.97 -22.18
C ASN A 222 -15.35 -5.66 -21.92
N SER A 223 -14.43 -5.60 -20.95
CA SER A 223 -13.72 -4.35 -20.65
C SER A 223 -12.88 -3.91 -21.85
N ILE A 224 -12.82 -2.61 -22.06
CA ILE A 224 -12.17 -1.99 -23.23
C ILE A 224 -10.69 -1.69 -23.00
N TYR A 225 -10.29 -1.39 -21.77
CA TYR A 225 -8.91 -1.11 -21.40
C TYR A 225 -8.16 -2.43 -21.12
N PRO A 226 -6.83 -2.50 -21.34
CA PRO A 226 -6.06 -3.72 -21.08
C PRO A 226 -5.79 -3.99 -19.60
N MET A 227 -6.14 -3.07 -18.70
CA MET A 227 -5.99 -3.24 -17.24
C MET A 227 -7.35 -3.33 -16.56
N ILE A 228 -7.41 -4.10 -15.47
CA ILE A 228 -8.62 -4.34 -14.68
C ILE A 228 -8.36 -3.89 -13.25
N ASP A 229 -9.15 -2.92 -12.81
CA ASP A 229 -9.28 -2.60 -11.40
C ASP A 229 -10.12 -3.66 -10.68
N ALA A 230 -9.66 -4.08 -9.51
CA ALA A 230 -10.46 -4.83 -8.56
C ALA A 230 -10.23 -4.33 -7.14
N ARG A 231 -11.16 -4.60 -6.24
CA ARG A 231 -10.98 -4.36 -4.81
C ARG A 231 -11.61 -5.47 -3.97
N GLY A 232 -10.91 -5.77 -2.87
CA GLY A 232 -11.38 -6.56 -1.76
C GLY A 232 -11.60 -5.70 -0.53
N LYS A 233 -11.56 -6.35 0.63
CA LYS A 233 -11.73 -5.70 1.93
C LYS A 233 -10.52 -4.86 2.33
N TYR A 234 -9.31 -5.38 2.13
CA TYR A 234 -8.04 -4.79 2.56
C TYR A 234 -7.11 -4.45 1.40
N ILE A 235 -7.47 -4.84 0.17
CA ILE A 235 -6.65 -4.65 -1.01
C ILE A 235 -7.42 -4.03 -2.18
N GLN A 236 -6.70 -3.26 -2.98
CA GLN A 236 -7.07 -2.83 -4.31
C GLN A 236 -6.04 -3.39 -5.28
N THR A 237 -6.45 -3.81 -6.48
CA THR A 237 -5.54 -4.34 -7.48
C THR A 237 -5.73 -3.69 -8.84
N ILE A 238 -4.65 -3.53 -9.60
CA ILE A 238 -4.68 -3.15 -11.01
C ILE A 238 -3.72 -4.04 -11.81
N TYR A 239 -4.30 -4.95 -12.59
CA TYR A 239 -3.55 -5.99 -13.29
C TYR A 239 -3.97 -6.13 -14.75
N PRO A 240 -3.10 -6.66 -15.63
CA PRO A 240 -3.42 -6.88 -17.03
C PRO A 240 -4.55 -7.89 -17.20
N LYS A 241 -5.55 -7.51 -18.01
CA LYS A 241 -6.70 -8.34 -18.38
C LYS A 241 -6.29 -9.71 -18.93
N ALA A 242 -5.24 -9.74 -19.76
CA ALA A 242 -4.75 -10.97 -20.37
C ALA A 242 -4.22 -11.96 -19.31
N ASP A 243 -3.45 -11.47 -18.33
CA ASP A 243 -2.93 -12.30 -17.24
C ASP A 243 -4.06 -12.76 -16.30
N LEU A 244 -5.02 -11.90 -16.00
CA LEU A 244 -6.19 -12.27 -15.20
C LEU A 244 -7.05 -13.35 -15.89
N LYS A 245 -7.26 -13.26 -17.21
CA LYS A 245 -7.91 -14.34 -17.97
C LYS A 245 -7.12 -15.65 -17.91
N LYS A 246 -5.79 -15.57 -17.91
CA LYS A 246 -4.93 -16.75 -17.87
C LYS A 246 -4.93 -17.45 -16.50
N TYR A 247 -4.84 -16.69 -15.40
CA TYR A 247 -4.60 -17.25 -14.06
C TYR A 247 -5.83 -17.27 -13.15
N ALA A 248 -6.79 -16.37 -13.37
CA ALA A 248 -7.91 -16.13 -12.46
C ALA A 248 -9.28 -16.04 -13.14
N TYR A 249 -9.45 -16.53 -14.38
CA TYR A 249 -10.79 -16.62 -14.98
C TYR A 249 -11.69 -17.50 -14.11
N ASN A 250 -12.91 -17.03 -13.86
CA ASN A 250 -13.88 -17.62 -12.94
C ASN A 250 -13.41 -17.72 -11.47
N LYS A 251 -12.39 -16.94 -11.07
CA LYS A 251 -11.83 -17.00 -9.72
C LYS A 251 -11.56 -15.61 -9.10
N GLY A 252 -12.29 -14.58 -9.52
CA GLY A 252 -12.09 -13.21 -9.04
C GLY A 252 -12.35 -13.06 -7.54
N VAL A 253 -13.41 -13.66 -7.01
CA VAL A 253 -13.72 -13.64 -5.57
C VAL A 253 -12.64 -14.35 -4.77
N GLU A 254 -12.22 -15.54 -5.22
CA GLU A 254 -11.18 -16.36 -4.58
C GLU A 254 -9.85 -15.61 -4.56
N LEU A 255 -9.46 -14.97 -5.66
CA LEU A 255 -8.21 -14.23 -5.76
C LEU A 255 -8.14 -13.11 -4.73
N LEU A 256 -9.17 -12.26 -4.68
CA LEU A 256 -9.22 -11.12 -3.76
C LEU A 256 -9.32 -11.59 -2.30
N ASN A 257 -10.05 -12.67 -2.04
CA ASN A 257 -10.13 -13.27 -0.70
C ASN A 257 -8.79 -13.85 -0.24
N CYS A 258 -7.98 -14.41 -1.14
CA CYS A 258 -6.63 -14.85 -0.82
C CYS A 258 -5.77 -13.67 -0.33
N TYR A 259 -5.76 -12.54 -1.05
CA TYR A 259 -5.02 -11.36 -0.63
C TYR A 259 -5.52 -10.80 0.71
N ASP A 260 -6.84 -10.67 0.87
CA ASP A 260 -7.45 -10.20 2.11
C ASP A 260 -7.10 -11.12 3.30
N THR A 261 -7.03 -12.42 3.06
CA THR A 261 -6.64 -13.45 4.03
C THR A 261 -5.21 -13.28 4.52
N LEU A 262 -4.26 -12.95 3.61
CA LEU A 262 -2.86 -12.69 3.94
C LEU A 262 -2.72 -11.37 4.72
N ILE A 263 -3.33 -10.29 4.23
CA ILE A 263 -3.27 -8.96 4.88
C ILE A 263 -3.94 -8.97 6.27
N HIS A 264 -5.07 -9.66 6.41
CA HIS A 264 -5.76 -9.80 7.69
C HIS A 264 -4.88 -10.39 8.80
N ARG A 265 -4.02 -11.36 8.47
CA ARG A 265 -3.07 -11.97 9.42
C ARG A 265 -2.00 -10.98 9.84
N GLN A 266 -1.54 -10.13 8.93
CA GLN A 266 -0.62 -9.06 9.29
C GLN A 266 -1.31 -8.02 10.19
N HIS A 267 -2.54 -7.60 9.86
CA HIS A 267 -3.34 -6.72 10.72
C HIS A 267 -3.58 -7.33 12.12
N ARG A 268 -3.75 -8.65 12.22
CA ARG A 268 -3.83 -9.37 13.49
C ARG A 268 -2.54 -9.23 14.28
N LEU A 269 -1.40 -9.60 13.69
CA LEU A 269 -0.10 -9.54 14.37
C LEU A 269 0.25 -8.10 14.78
N MET A 270 -0.06 -7.11 13.92
CA MET A 270 0.09 -5.68 14.18
C MET A 270 -0.77 -5.16 15.36
N GLY A 271 -1.73 -5.94 15.84
CA GLY A 271 -2.70 -5.54 16.85
C GLY A 271 -3.82 -4.64 16.34
N LEU A 272 -3.91 -4.41 15.02
CA LEU A 272 -4.94 -3.51 14.46
C LEU A 272 -6.35 -4.05 14.71
N ILE A 273 -6.53 -5.37 14.70
CA ILE A 273 -7.83 -5.98 15.02
C ILE A 273 -8.15 -5.81 16.50
N LYS A 274 -7.22 -6.17 17.39
CA LYS A 274 -7.39 -6.09 18.85
C LYS A 274 -7.73 -4.69 19.33
N TYR A 275 -7.09 -3.68 18.74
CA TYR A 275 -7.25 -2.27 19.13
C TYR A 275 -8.23 -1.48 18.23
N ASN A 276 -8.96 -2.16 17.33
CA ASN A 276 -9.91 -1.53 16.41
C ASN A 276 -9.31 -0.39 15.57
N LEU A 277 -8.11 -0.63 15.03
CA LEU A 277 -7.32 0.30 14.21
C LEU A 277 -7.21 -0.12 12.74
N VAL A 278 -7.90 -1.19 12.32
CA VAL A 278 -7.91 -1.61 10.91
C VAL A 278 -8.43 -0.46 10.04
N PRO A 279 -7.63 0.05 9.07
CA PRO A 279 -8.03 1.19 8.27
C PRO A 279 -9.10 0.81 7.24
N ASN A 280 -9.88 1.81 6.82
CA ASN A 280 -10.76 1.69 5.65
C ASN A 280 -9.97 1.72 4.34
N ASN A 281 -8.74 2.25 4.37
CA ASN A 281 -7.81 2.23 3.26
C ASN A 281 -7.34 0.80 2.98
N ARG A 282 -7.01 0.57 1.72
CA ARG A 282 -6.49 -0.66 1.15
C ARG A 282 -5.04 -0.48 0.75
N ILE A 283 -4.31 -1.58 0.68
CA ILE A 283 -3.03 -1.61 -0.01
C ILE A 283 -3.32 -1.72 -1.51
N LEU A 284 -2.62 -0.95 -2.35
CA LEU A 284 -2.66 -1.18 -3.80
C LEU A 284 -1.66 -2.28 -4.15
N ALA A 285 -2.08 -3.29 -4.89
CA ALA A 285 -1.20 -4.24 -5.55
C ALA A 285 -1.31 -4.11 -7.06
N ARG A 286 -0.19 -3.94 -7.75
CA ARG A 286 -0.21 -3.61 -9.18
C ARG A 286 0.84 -4.36 -9.97
N VAL A 287 0.69 -4.34 -11.29
CA VAL A 287 1.75 -4.73 -12.20
C VAL A 287 2.83 -3.64 -12.27
N ASN A 288 4.08 -4.05 -12.45
CA ASN A 288 5.16 -3.21 -12.94
C ASN A 288 5.94 -3.93 -14.03
N TYR A 289 6.88 -3.23 -14.67
CA TYR A 289 7.68 -3.79 -15.77
C TYR A 289 9.18 -3.53 -15.61
N ASN A 290 9.61 -3.22 -14.38
CA ASN A 290 10.98 -2.79 -14.06
C ASN A 290 11.69 -3.76 -13.09
N TYR A 291 11.04 -4.13 -11.98
CA TYR A 291 11.64 -4.92 -10.91
C TYR A 291 10.76 -6.09 -10.49
N TYR A 292 11.39 -7.20 -10.12
CA TYR A 292 10.74 -8.49 -9.84
C TYR A 292 9.52 -8.37 -8.91
N MET A 293 9.71 -7.87 -7.70
CA MET A 293 8.65 -7.45 -6.78
C MET A 293 9.23 -6.39 -5.84
N PHE A 294 8.40 -5.45 -5.40
CA PHE A 294 8.80 -4.41 -4.46
C PHE A 294 7.58 -3.73 -3.85
N ARG A 295 7.84 -2.89 -2.86
CA ARG A 295 6.91 -1.89 -2.34
C ARG A 295 7.42 -0.47 -2.59
N ASP A 296 6.52 0.46 -2.78
CA ASP A 296 6.82 1.89 -2.82
C ASP A 296 5.73 2.72 -2.12
N GLU A 297 5.69 4.03 -2.36
CA GLU A 297 4.72 4.92 -1.72
C GLU A 297 3.28 4.70 -2.17
N ASP A 298 3.07 4.05 -3.33
CA ASP A 298 1.74 3.82 -3.90
C ASP A 298 1.19 2.45 -3.50
N GLY A 299 2.04 1.49 -3.09
CA GLY A 299 1.64 0.15 -2.67
C GLY A 299 2.70 -0.90 -2.96
N ILE A 300 2.27 -2.11 -3.30
CA ILE A 300 3.12 -3.23 -3.70
C ILE A 300 3.01 -3.47 -5.21
N ALA A 301 4.08 -3.97 -5.83
CA ALA A 301 4.15 -4.17 -7.26
C ALA A 301 4.83 -5.47 -7.65
N TYR A 302 4.37 -6.09 -8.73
CA TYR A 302 4.86 -7.38 -9.24
C TYR A 302 5.17 -7.30 -10.73
N MET A 303 6.34 -7.80 -11.12
CA MET A 303 6.79 -7.72 -12.51
C MET A 303 5.90 -8.56 -13.42
N GLY A 304 5.36 -7.94 -14.46
CA GLY A 304 4.57 -8.58 -15.51
C GLY A 304 5.27 -8.57 -16.87
N GLY A 305 4.58 -9.04 -17.90
CA GLY A 305 5.02 -8.97 -19.29
C GLY A 305 5.73 -10.22 -19.84
N LYS A 306 6.27 -11.10 -18.99
CA LYS A 306 6.86 -12.38 -19.42
C LYS A 306 6.52 -13.52 -18.45
N SER A 307 6.49 -14.74 -18.97
CA SER A 307 6.37 -15.95 -18.16
C SER A 307 7.60 -16.10 -17.25
N GLY A 308 7.39 -16.50 -15.99
CA GLY A 308 8.46 -16.62 -14.98
C GLY A 308 8.66 -15.37 -14.12
N TYR A 309 8.03 -14.24 -14.45
CA TYR A 309 8.02 -13.06 -13.59
C TYR A 309 6.97 -13.15 -12.47
N ALA A 310 7.12 -12.31 -11.46
CA ALA A 310 6.39 -12.39 -10.20
C ALA A 310 4.86 -12.33 -10.34
N LEU A 311 4.33 -11.62 -11.34
CA LEU A 311 2.89 -11.42 -11.49
C LEU A 311 2.12 -12.74 -11.58
N GLY A 312 2.61 -13.72 -12.35
CA GLY A 312 1.93 -15.02 -12.49
C GLY A 312 1.84 -15.82 -11.19
N MET A 313 2.71 -15.55 -10.21
CA MET A 313 2.69 -16.20 -8.89
C MET A 313 1.63 -15.62 -7.97
N VAL A 314 1.30 -14.33 -8.13
CA VAL A 314 0.32 -13.65 -7.29
C VAL A 314 -1.08 -13.63 -7.89
N LEU A 315 -1.27 -14.00 -9.16
CA LEU A 315 -2.59 -14.00 -9.83
C LEU A 315 -3.33 -15.33 -9.79
N ASP A 316 -2.72 -16.42 -9.34
CA ASP A 316 -3.39 -17.73 -9.20
C ASP A 316 -3.78 -17.96 -7.72
N PRO A 317 -5.09 -17.99 -7.38
CA PRO A 317 -5.54 -18.18 -6.00
C PRO A 317 -4.97 -19.43 -5.33
N ALA A 318 -4.74 -20.51 -6.08
CA ALA A 318 -4.20 -21.75 -5.51
C ALA A 318 -2.72 -21.63 -5.14
N LYS A 319 -1.99 -20.72 -5.81
CA LYS A 319 -0.56 -20.49 -5.58
C LYS A 319 -0.32 -19.43 -4.53
N VAL A 320 -1.04 -18.32 -4.57
CA VAL A 320 -0.76 -17.15 -3.70
C VAL A 320 -0.87 -17.47 -2.20
N ILE A 321 -1.63 -18.49 -1.82
CA ILE A 321 -1.74 -18.96 -0.42
C ILE A 321 -0.87 -20.19 -0.12
N ALA A 322 0.08 -20.54 -0.98
CA ALA A 322 0.95 -21.69 -0.84
C ALA A 322 2.42 -21.35 -1.10
N GLY A 323 3.34 -22.07 -0.45
CA GLY A 323 4.77 -22.06 -0.74
C GLY A 323 5.42 -20.67 -0.88
N ASP A 324 6.29 -20.54 -1.89
CA ASP A 324 7.05 -19.32 -2.19
C ASP A 324 6.18 -18.09 -2.57
N PRO A 325 5.10 -18.22 -3.37
CA PRO A 325 4.22 -17.08 -3.67
C PRO A 325 3.57 -16.43 -2.44
N ALA A 326 3.15 -17.24 -1.45
CA ALA A 326 2.62 -16.71 -0.19
C ALA A 326 3.68 -15.90 0.57
N TRP A 327 4.95 -16.32 0.51
CA TRP A 327 6.05 -15.58 1.10
C TRP A 327 6.26 -14.27 0.38
N GLY A 328 6.42 -14.27 -0.95
CA GLY A 328 6.67 -13.07 -1.73
C GLY A 328 5.58 -12.01 -1.53
N PHE A 329 4.30 -12.40 -1.59
CA PHE A 329 3.20 -11.48 -1.36
C PHE A 329 3.20 -10.91 0.09
N SER A 330 3.41 -11.79 1.07
CA SER A 330 3.42 -11.39 2.49
C SER A 330 4.64 -10.55 2.84
N HIS A 331 5.77 -10.75 2.18
CA HIS A 331 6.99 -9.97 2.36
C HIS A 331 6.80 -8.52 1.91
N GLU A 332 6.23 -8.29 0.73
CA GLU A 332 5.97 -6.93 0.22
C GLU A 332 4.91 -6.20 1.05
N THR A 333 3.82 -6.88 1.41
CA THR A 333 2.82 -6.30 2.33
C THR A 333 3.39 -6.10 3.74
N GLY A 334 4.34 -6.93 4.16
CA GLY A 334 5.07 -6.79 5.41
C GLY A 334 5.91 -5.51 5.45
N HIS A 335 6.49 -5.10 4.32
CA HIS A 335 7.19 -3.81 4.23
C HIS A 335 6.23 -2.62 4.39
N VAL A 336 5.00 -2.69 3.85
CA VAL A 336 3.98 -1.65 4.09
C VAL A 336 3.65 -1.53 5.59
N HIS A 337 3.74 -2.64 6.30
CA HIS A 337 3.40 -2.75 7.71
C HIS A 337 4.59 -2.62 8.67
N GLN A 338 5.80 -2.33 8.19
CA GLN A 338 6.94 -2.11 9.08
C GLN A 338 6.75 -0.87 9.96
N LEU A 339 6.70 -1.07 11.28
CA LEU A 339 6.59 0.04 12.22
C LEU A 339 7.93 0.77 12.36
N THR A 340 7.96 2.04 11.97
CA THR A 340 9.15 2.89 12.07
C THR A 340 8.97 3.96 13.16
N PRO A 341 10.03 4.30 13.93
CA PRO A 341 11.36 3.65 13.96
C PRO A 341 11.44 2.47 14.96
N TYR A 342 10.44 2.27 15.82
CA TYR A 342 10.57 1.44 17.03
C TYR A 342 10.53 -0.09 16.83
N PHE A 343 10.26 -0.57 15.61
CA PHE A 343 10.41 -1.99 15.26
C PHE A 343 11.32 -2.20 14.04
N SER A 344 11.39 -1.21 13.15
CA SER A 344 12.22 -1.21 11.96
C SER A 344 13.21 -0.05 12.03
N TRP A 345 14.34 -0.26 12.68
CA TRP A 345 15.50 0.64 12.66
C TRP A 345 16.51 0.23 11.58
N ALA A 346 17.52 1.07 11.36
CA ALA A 346 18.56 0.82 10.36
C ALA A 346 19.26 -0.54 10.62
N GLY A 347 19.39 -1.35 9.57
CA GLY A 347 19.86 -2.74 9.64
C GLY A 347 18.74 -3.79 9.68
N LEU A 348 17.47 -3.41 9.77
CA LEU A 348 16.31 -4.32 9.80
C LEU A 348 15.37 -4.22 8.58
N CYS A 349 15.79 -3.58 7.50
CA CYS A 349 14.91 -3.22 6.38
C CYS A 349 14.31 -4.43 5.66
N GLU A 350 15.08 -5.52 5.56
CA GLU A 350 14.66 -6.81 4.98
C GLU A 350 14.44 -7.89 6.06
N VAL A 351 14.37 -7.48 7.32
CA VAL A 351 14.29 -8.40 8.47
C VAL A 351 12.95 -8.22 9.17
N SER A 352 12.61 -7.00 9.56
CA SER A 352 11.45 -6.73 10.42
C SER A 352 10.11 -7.01 9.72
N ASN A 353 10.00 -6.77 8.40
CA ASN A 353 8.84 -7.22 7.60
C ASN A 353 8.63 -8.73 7.69
N ASN A 354 9.71 -9.51 7.73
CA ASN A 354 9.62 -10.96 7.71
C ASN A 354 9.02 -11.54 9.00
N VAL A 355 8.87 -10.77 10.09
CA VAL A 355 8.08 -11.21 11.24
C VAL A 355 6.59 -11.32 10.87
N PHE A 356 6.07 -10.38 10.06
CA PHE A 356 4.73 -10.48 9.49
C PHE A 356 4.62 -11.65 8.52
N THR A 357 5.60 -11.82 7.64
CA THR A 357 5.66 -12.93 6.68
C THR A 357 5.66 -14.28 7.38
N MET A 358 6.52 -14.49 8.38
CA MET A 358 6.60 -15.73 9.15
C MET A 358 5.27 -16.04 9.85
N TYR A 359 4.60 -15.03 10.42
CA TYR A 359 3.28 -15.21 11.00
C TYR A 359 2.23 -15.68 9.99
N VAL A 360 2.21 -15.06 8.80
CA VAL A 360 1.31 -15.47 7.72
C VAL A 360 1.58 -16.91 7.31
N ILE A 361 2.84 -17.25 7.02
CA ILE A 361 3.27 -18.58 6.56
C ILE A 361 2.94 -19.66 7.60
N LYS A 362 3.30 -19.44 8.87
CA LYS A 362 2.96 -20.35 9.98
C LYS A 362 1.44 -20.58 10.06
N SER A 363 0.65 -19.51 9.97
CA SER A 363 -0.82 -19.59 10.09
C SER A 363 -1.51 -20.28 8.89
N LEU A 364 -0.79 -20.50 7.79
CA LEU A 364 -1.24 -21.28 6.64
C LEU A 364 -0.74 -22.73 6.70
N GLY A 365 0.02 -23.12 7.74
CA GLY A 365 0.65 -24.43 7.84
C GLY A 365 1.80 -24.63 6.85
N ILE A 366 2.33 -23.55 6.28
CA ILE A 366 3.48 -23.60 5.37
C ILE A 366 4.74 -23.69 6.23
N LYS A 367 5.67 -24.57 5.83
CA LYS A 367 6.95 -24.74 6.52
C LYS A 367 7.75 -23.44 6.47
N SER A 368 8.40 -23.09 7.58
CA SER A 368 9.13 -21.83 7.69
C SER A 368 10.46 -21.89 6.95
N ARG A 369 10.86 -20.77 6.33
CA ARG A 369 12.20 -20.65 5.72
C ARG A 369 13.32 -20.72 6.73
N LEU A 370 13.06 -20.32 8.00
CA LEU A 370 14.03 -20.45 9.09
C LEU A 370 14.39 -21.92 9.35
N LEU A 371 13.40 -22.82 9.34
CA LEU A 371 13.65 -24.27 9.44
C LEU A 371 14.31 -24.82 8.19
N GLU A 372 13.77 -24.50 7.01
CA GLU A 372 14.25 -25.08 5.75
C GLU A 372 15.70 -24.68 5.44
N GLY A 373 16.09 -23.45 5.76
CA GLY A 373 17.46 -22.96 5.58
C GLY A 373 18.40 -23.20 6.75
N ASN A 374 17.96 -23.92 7.80
CA ASN A 374 18.71 -24.13 9.04
C ASN A 374 19.24 -22.83 9.69
N TYR A 375 18.42 -21.77 9.68
CA TYR A 375 18.84 -20.45 10.14
C TYR A 375 18.91 -20.33 11.66
N TYR A 376 18.20 -21.19 12.42
CA TYR A 376 18.33 -21.25 13.88
C TYR A 376 19.75 -21.65 14.31
N ASP A 377 20.29 -22.73 13.74
CA ASP A 377 21.67 -23.16 13.99
C ASP A 377 22.68 -22.14 13.45
N SER A 378 22.42 -21.60 12.25
CA SER A 378 23.27 -20.55 11.66
C SER A 378 23.37 -19.33 12.58
N ALA A 379 22.25 -18.84 13.10
CA ALA A 379 22.22 -17.69 14.01
C ALA A 379 22.93 -18.02 15.33
N ARG A 380 22.75 -19.22 15.91
CA ARG A 380 23.48 -19.64 17.11
C ARG A 380 24.99 -19.59 16.89
N LYS A 381 25.49 -20.17 15.80
CA LYS A 381 26.93 -20.21 15.48
C LYS A 381 27.50 -18.83 15.18
N LYS A 382 26.75 -18.01 14.43
CA LYS A 382 27.26 -16.71 13.94
C LYS A 382 27.09 -15.56 14.93
N VAL A 383 26.16 -15.66 15.89
CA VAL A 383 25.85 -14.61 16.87
C VAL A 383 26.21 -15.04 18.28
N ILE A 384 25.61 -16.12 18.77
CA ILE A 384 25.70 -16.52 20.18
C ILE A 384 27.10 -17.03 20.51
N GLU A 385 27.63 -17.97 19.73
CA GLU A 385 28.93 -18.59 19.98
C GLU A 385 30.10 -17.61 19.78
N THR A 386 29.95 -16.67 18.84
CA THR A 386 30.95 -15.63 18.53
C THR A 386 30.80 -14.37 19.39
N LYS A 387 29.68 -14.22 20.11
CA LYS A 387 29.31 -13.01 20.87
C LYS A 387 29.28 -11.74 19.99
N GLU A 388 28.86 -11.90 18.75
CA GLU A 388 28.81 -10.83 17.75
C GLU A 388 27.44 -10.14 17.74
N SER A 389 27.35 -8.92 17.24
CA SER A 389 26.05 -8.27 17.00
C SER A 389 25.27 -9.01 15.90
N TYR A 390 23.98 -9.30 16.12
CA TYR A 390 23.11 -9.87 15.08
C TYR A 390 23.03 -9.01 13.81
N LEU A 391 23.26 -7.68 13.91
CA LEU A 391 23.30 -6.77 12.77
C LEU A 391 24.54 -6.95 11.88
N LYS A 392 25.61 -7.60 12.36
CA LYS A 392 26.86 -7.81 11.61
C LYS A 392 26.90 -9.11 10.82
N VAL A 393 25.92 -10.00 11.00
CA VAL A 393 25.90 -11.33 10.37
C VAL A 393 25.56 -11.26 8.87
N GLY A 394 24.91 -10.18 8.43
CA GLY A 394 24.40 -10.02 7.08
C GLY A 394 23.19 -10.91 6.78
N GLY A 395 22.54 -10.66 5.64
CA GLY A 395 21.32 -11.38 5.24
C GLY A 395 20.08 -10.99 6.06
N SER A 396 18.94 -11.57 5.69
CA SER A 396 17.65 -11.27 6.33
C SER A 396 17.20 -12.32 7.34
N PHE A 397 17.73 -13.55 7.28
CA PHE A 397 17.20 -14.70 8.02
C PHE A 397 17.85 -14.91 9.39
N GLU A 398 19.19 -14.87 9.52
CA GLU A 398 19.83 -14.96 10.83
C GLU A 398 19.41 -13.82 11.78
N PRO A 399 19.36 -12.54 11.34
CA PRO A 399 18.86 -11.45 12.17
C PRO A 399 17.38 -11.59 12.55
N LEU A 400 16.57 -12.34 11.77
CA LEU A 400 15.14 -12.56 12.03
C LEU A 400 14.88 -13.55 13.17
N VAL A 401 15.77 -14.52 13.38
CA VAL A 401 15.63 -15.58 14.38
C VAL A 401 15.22 -15.07 15.76
N PRO A 402 15.93 -14.11 16.40
CA PRO A 402 15.56 -13.65 17.74
C PRO A 402 14.17 -13.03 17.80
N PHE A 403 13.74 -12.31 16.76
CA PHE A 403 12.39 -11.75 16.72
C PHE A 403 11.36 -12.89 16.63
N TRP A 404 11.57 -13.85 15.74
CA TRP A 404 10.63 -14.96 15.59
C TRP A 404 10.54 -15.88 16.82
N GLN A 405 11.66 -16.13 17.51
CA GLN A 405 11.64 -16.92 18.74
C GLN A 405 10.84 -16.29 19.88
N LEU A 406 10.74 -14.94 19.93
CA LEU A 406 9.82 -14.27 20.85
C LEU A 406 8.36 -14.64 20.54
N GLN A 407 7.97 -14.67 19.26
CA GLN A 407 6.62 -15.13 18.87
C GLN A 407 6.37 -16.57 19.34
N LEU A 408 7.33 -17.47 19.10
CA LEU A 408 7.19 -18.89 19.48
C LEU A 408 7.08 -19.08 20.99
N TYR A 409 7.90 -18.36 21.75
CA TYR A 409 7.87 -18.41 23.20
C TYR A 409 6.53 -17.90 23.75
N PHE A 410 6.13 -16.69 23.37
CA PHE A 410 4.94 -16.06 23.94
C PHE A 410 3.63 -16.70 23.48
N GLU A 411 3.57 -17.28 22.28
CA GLU A 411 2.40 -18.06 21.85
C GLU A 411 2.20 -19.34 22.68
N LYS A 412 3.27 -19.92 23.24
CA LYS A 412 3.24 -21.17 24.00
C LYS A 412 3.58 -20.96 25.47
N GLU A 413 4.85 -21.16 25.83
CA GLU A 413 5.32 -21.25 27.21
C GLU A 413 5.22 -19.91 27.97
N GLY A 414 5.38 -18.80 27.25
CA GLY A 414 5.17 -17.45 27.77
C GLY A 414 3.70 -17.06 27.95
N LYS A 415 2.75 -17.86 27.45
CA LYS A 415 1.28 -17.71 27.62
C LYS A 415 0.75 -16.29 27.36
N ASN A 416 1.32 -15.61 26.38
CA ASN A 416 0.92 -14.29 25.91
C ASN A 416 0.79 -14.27 24.38
N PRO A 417 -0.26 -14.88 23.80
CA PRO A 417 -0.43 -14.94 22.34
C PRO A 417 -0.60 -13.56 21.68
N ASP A 418 -0.89 -12.52 22.46
CA ASP A 418 -1.00 -11.14 22.00
C ASP A 418 0.28 -10.31 22.24
N PHE A 419 1.42 -10.94 22.52
CA PHE A 419 2.69 -10.24 22.76
C PHE A 419 3.04 -9.23 21.65
N TYR A 420 3.07 -9.65 20.40
CA TYR A 420 3.35 -8.76 19.26
C TYR A 420 2.25 -7.70 19.03
N PRO A 421 0.94 -8.06 19.05
CA PRO A 421 -0.14 -7.09 19.03
C PRO A 421 0.03 -5.96 20.05
N ASP A 422 0.36 -6.30 21.30
CA ASP A 422 0.50 -5.35 22.41
C ASP A 422 1.80 -4.56 22.31
N LEU A 423 2.88 -5.19 21.84
CA LEU A 423 4.17 -4.56 21.59
C LEU A 423 4.07 -3.49 20.51
N PHE A 424 3.41 -3.80 19.39
CA PHE A 424 3.21 -2.84 18.31
C PHE A 424 2.29 -1.68 18.72
N GLU A 425 1.30 -1.94 19.56
CA GLU A 425 0.49 -0.85 20.13
C GLU A 425 1.30 0.04 21.06
N ALA A 426 2.16 -0.53 21.91
CA ALA A 426 3.08 0.24 22.75
C ALA A 426 3.99 1.14 21.89
N PHE A 427 4.54 0.61 20.79
CA PHE A 427 5.35 1.41 19.86
C PHE A 427 4.56 2.52 19.17
N ARG A 428 3.32 2.26 18.74
CA ARG A 428 2.45 3.32 18.17
C ARG A 428 2.19 4.43 19.18
N LYS A 429 1.91 4.08 20.44
CA LYS A 429 1.70 5.06 21.52
C LYS A 429 2.95 5.90 21.79
N GLN A 430 4.13 5.27 21.85
CA GLN A 430 5.40 5.99 21.96
C GLN A 430 5.56 6.96 20.78
N ALA A 431 5.40 6.46 19.55
CA ALA A 431 5.58 7.26 18.35
C ALA A 431 4.61 8.43 18.23
N ASN A 432 3.37 8.30 18.72
CA ASN A 432 2.39 9.39 18.72
C ASN A 432 2.58 10.39 19.88
N ALA A 433 3.24 9.98 20.96
CA ALA A 433 3.60 10.87 22.07
C ALA A 433 4.84 11.72 21.76
N PHE A 434 5.73 11.23 20.90
CA PHE A 434 6.85 12.00 20.38
C PHE A 434 6.41 12.85 19.18
N ASP A 435 6.76 14.14 19.18
CA ASP A 435 6.54 15.01 18.02
C ASP A 435 7.41 14.54 16.85
N LYS A 436 6.82 13.69 15.97
CA LYS A 436 7.49 13.05 14.82
C LYS A 436 8.14 14.06 13.86
N LEU A 437 7.74 15.34 13.91
CA LEU A 437 8.27 16.39 13.04
C LEU A 437 9.70 16.83 13.39
N LYS A 438 10.29 16.36 14.49
CA LYS A 438 11.65 16.73 14.92
C LYS A 438 12.66 15.61 15.00
N VAL A 439 12.25 14.36 14.77
CA VAL A 439 13.20 13.24 14.77
C VAL A 439 13.71 13.06 13.35
N LYS A 440 14.79 13.77 13.00
CA LYS A 440 15.80 13.09 12.16
C LYS A 440 16.13 11.85 12.96
N ALA A 441 15.86 10.66 12.42
CA ALA A 441 16.30 9.43 13.07
C ALA A 441 17.76 9.65 13.41
N ASP A 442 18.08 9.74 14.70
CA ASP A 442 19.44 9.56 15.16
C ASP A 442 19.88 8.26 14.49
N GLU A 443 20.87 8.34 13.59
CA GLU A 443 21.30 7.26 12.70
C GLU A 443 21.86 6.07 13.47
N ASN A 444 21.90 6.17 14.80
CA ASN A 444 22.31 5.12 15.71
C ASN A 444 21.18 4.10 16.01
N PRO A 445 21.14 2.95 15.32
CA PRO A 445 20.19 1.87 15.61
C PRO A 445 20.22 1.37 17.06
N ALA A 446 21.32 1.54 17.80
CA ALA A 446 21.45 1.09 19.19
C ALA A 446 20.35 1.68 20.12
N VAL A 447 19.93 2.93 19.88
CA VAL A 447 18.90 3.59 20.70
C VAL A 447 17.54 2.91 20.55
N TYR A 448 17.15 2.61 19.31
CA TYR A 448 15.90 1.91 19.01
C TYR A 448 15.94 0.45 19.46
N GLN A 449 17.09 -0.19 19.33
CA GLN A 449 17.32 -1.54 19.83
C GLN A 449 17.11 -1.63 21.35
N LEU A 450 17.67 -0.71 22.13
CA LEU A 450 17.46 -0.68 23.59
C LEU A 450 16.00 -0.36 23.94
N ASN A 451 15.35 0.53 23.18
CA ASN A 451 13.92 0.80 23.35
C ASN A 451 13.08 -0.46 23.09
N PHE A 452 13.38 -1.21 22.04
CA PHE A 452 12.71 -2.48 21.73
C PHE A 452 12.84 -3.48 22.89
N ILE A 453 14.05 -3.68 23.41
CA ILE A 453 14.30 -4.60 24.53
C ILE A 453 13.48 -4.20 25.76
N LYS A 454 13.52 -2.92 26.14
CA LYS A 454 12.77 -2.40 27.31
C LYS A 454 11.27 -2.55 27.13
N THR A 455 10.75 -2.17 25.96
CA THR A 455 9.32 -2.25 25.68
C THR A 455 8.86 -3.71 25.61
N ALA A 456 9.66 -4.61 25.03
CA ALA A 456 9.38 -6.04 25.03
C ALA A 456 9.30 -6.61 26.44
N CYS A 457 10.24 -6.26 27.33
CA CYS A 457 10.20 -6.67 28.73
C CYS A 457 8.98 -6.08 29.46
N GLU A 458 8.67 -4.80 29.21
CA GLU A 458 7.54 -4.12 29.83
C GLU A 458 6.19 -4.69 29.41
N VAL A 459 6.00 -4.97 28.12
CA VAL A 459 4.75 -5.52 27.58
C VAL A 459 4.56 -6.97 28.01
N SER A 460 5.63 -7.77 27.94
CA SER A 460 5.56 -9.18 28.33
C SER A 460 5.52 -9.40 29.84
N LYS A 461 6.00 -8.44 30.63
CA LYS A 461 6.30 -8.62 32.07
C LYS A 461 7.29 -9.75 32.31
N VAL A 462 8.23 -9.96 31.37
CA VAL A 462 9.30 -10.95 31.45
C VAL A 462 10.64 -10.24 31.29
N ASP A 463 11.62 -10.61 32.11
CA ASP A 463 13.00 -10.13 31.96
C ASP A 463 13.70 -10.90 30.82
N LEU A 464 13.71 -10.31 29.62
CA LEU A 464 14.32 -10.88 28.42
C LEU A 464 15.81 -10.52 28.26
N THR A 465 16.46 -9.95 29.29
CA THR A 465 17.84 -9.43 29.16
C THR A 465 18.83 -10.50 28.72
N ASP A 466 18.80 -11.71 29.29
CA ASP A 466 19.76 -12.77 28.95
C ASP A 466 19.56 -13.28 27.52
N PHE A 467 18.30 -13.35 27.06
CA PHE A 467 17.95 -13.72 25.69
C PHE A 467 18.52 -12.72 24.68
N PHE A 468 18.32 -11.42 24.94
CA PHE A 468 18.84 -10.36 24.08
C PHE A 468 20.37 -10.28 24.13
N ASP A 469 20.98 -10.48 25.30
CA ASP A 469 22.44 -10.54 25.46
C ASP A 469 23.05 -11.66 24.61
N ALA A 470 22.43 -12.84 24.63
CA ALA A 470 22.88 -13.98 23.82
C ALA A 470 22.88 -13.67 22.32
N TYR A 471 21.85 -12.98 21.82
CA TYR A 471 21.76 -12.56 20.41
C TYR A 471 22.51 -11.25 20.10
N GLY A 472 23.40 -10.78 20.96
CA GLY A 472 24.25 -9.62 20.67
C GLY A 472 23.49 -8.29 20.64
N PHE A 473 22.28 -8.19 21.20
CA PHE A 473 21.54 -6.93 21.31
C PHE A 473 22.18 -5.94 22.31
N PHE A 474 23.18 -6.37 23.08
CA PHE A 474 23.97 -5.51 23.96
C PHE A 474 25.45 -5.45 23.54
N TYR A 475 25.76 -5.76 22.27
CA TYR A 475 27.11 -5.66 21.72
C TYR A 475 27.65 -4.23 21.86
N VAL A 476 28.67 -4.03 22.70
CA VAL A 476 29.32 -2.73 22.89
C VAL A 476 30.34 -2.51 21.79
N GLY A 477 30.25 -1.37 21.11
CA GLY A 477 31.14 -1.02 20.01
C GLY A 477 30.49 -0.10 18.99
N ASN A 478 31.20 0.12 17.89
CA ASN A 478 30.74 0.91 16.75
C ASN A 478 31.03 0.20 15.43
N PHE A 479 30.17 0.42 14.45
CA PHE A 479 30.36 -0.02 13.07
C PHE A 479 29.41 0.73 12.13
N ASP A 480 29.75 0.80 10.86
CA ASP A 480 28.88 1.31 9.81
C ASP A 480 28.14 0.16 9.13
N GLY A 481 26.94 0.44 8.65
CA GLY A 481 26.18 -0.48 7.81
C GLY A 481 25.36 0.26 6.76
N ASP A 482 24.75 -0.50 5.85
CA ASP A 482 23.84 0.02 4.84
C ASP A 482 22.55 -0.80 4.85
N CYS A 483 21.43 -0.11 4.88
CA CYS A 483 20.11 -0.68 4.81
C CYS A 483 19.18 0.34 4.13
N TYR A 484 19.24 0.37 2.80
CA TYR A 484 18.64 1.42 1.96
C TYR A 484 19.16 2.83 2.31
N GLY A 485 20.41 2.91 2.72
CA GLY A 485 21.03 4.10 3.28
C GLY A 485 22.04 3.74 4.36
N ALA A 486 23.13 4.50 4.40
CA ALA A 486 24.17 4.33 5.41
C ALA A 486 23.62 4.65 6.81
N TYR A 487 24.11 3.91 7.81
CA TYR A 487 23.85 4.17 9.22
C TYR A 487 25.10 3.90 10.06
N HIS A 488 25.17 4.52 11.23
CA HIS A 488 26.30 4.38 12.15
C HIS A 488 25.84 3.79 13.49
N TYR A 489 26.14 2.52 13.73
CA TYR A 489 25.88 1.88 15.02
C TYR A 489 26.90 2.36 16.06
N ASN A 490 26.42 2.75 17.24
CA ASN A 490 27.26 3.05 18.39
C ASN A 490 26.58 2.67 19.71
N MET A 491 27.07 1.63 20.38
CA MET A 491 26.58 1.19 21.68
C MET A 491 27.70 1.30 22.72
N THR A 492 27.43 2.02 23.81
CA THR A 492 28.37 2.19 24.92
C THR A 492 28.03 1.27 26.09
N GLU A 493 29.02 0.94 26.93
CA GLU A 493 28.80 0.18 28.17
C GLU A 493 27.75 0.84 29.07
N LYS A 494 27.77 2.17 29.17
CA LYS A 494 26.82 2.93 29.97
C LYS A 494 25.38 2.71 29.49
N MET A 495 25.15 2.75 28.17
CA MET A 495 23.82 2.51 27.59
C MET A 495 23.28 1.13 27.95
N VAL A 496 24.14 0.10 27.83
CA VAL A 496 23.81 -1.28 28.20
C VAL A 496 23.50 -1.39 29.70
N MET A 497 24.37 -0.85 30.55
CA MET A 497 24.19 -0.88 32.01
C MET A 497 22.90 -0.18 32.45
N ASP A 498 22.61 1.00 31.91
CA ASP A 498 21.40 1.76 32.22
C ASP A 498 20.15 0.96 31.82
N CYS A 499 20.14 0.37 30.62
CA CYS A 499 19.04 -0.47 30.13
C CYS A 499 18.82 -1.70 31.03
N LYS A 500 19.87 -2.48 31.31
CA LYS A 500 19.78 -3.67 32.19
C LYS A 500 19.35 -3.28 33.62
N LYS A 501 19.82 -2.15 34.15
CA LYS A 501 19.41 -1.63 35.47
C LYS A 501 17.93 -1.25 35.51
N GLU A 502 17.44 -0.58 34.47
CA GLU A 502 16.03 -0.20 34.36
C GLU A 502 15.12 -1.43 34.33
N ILE A 503 15.43 -2.44 33.52
CA ILE A 503 14.66 -3.69 33.46
C ILE A 503 14.72 -4.43 34.81
N LYS A 504 15.92 -4.58 35.40
CA LYS A 504 16.09 -5.23 36.70
C LYS A 504 15.26 -4.57 37.80
N SER A 505 15.12 -3.24 37.78
CA SER A 505 14.32 -2.50 38.77
C SER A 505 12.84 -2.85 38.77
N LYS A 506 12.34 -3.46 37.69
CA LYS A 506 10.94 -3.88 37.57
C LYS A 506 10.65 -5.23 38.22
N ASN A 507 11.68 -6.00 38.60
CA ASN A 507 11.56 -7.34 39.20
C ASN A 507 10.68 -8.30 38.37
N TYR A 508 10.78 -8.26 37.04
CA TYR A 508 10.07 -9.21 36.18
C TYR A 508 10.69 -10.63 36.31
N PRO A 509 9.89 -11.70 36.26
CA PRO A 509 10.40 -13.06 36.20
C PRO A 509 11.21 -13.30 34.92
N LYS A 510 12.19 -14.20 35.01
CA LYS A 510 12.92 -14.72 33.84
C LYS A 510 12.02 -15.66 33.02
N PRO A 511 12.34 -15.91 31.74
CA PRO A 511 11.65 -16.92 30.94
C PRO A 511 11.65 -18.29 31.61
N VAL A 512 10.59 -19.07 31.40
CA VAL A 512 10.47 -20.42 31.98
C VAL A 512 11.38 -21.46 31.30
N LEU A 513 11.97 -21.12 30.15
CA LEU A 513 12.97 -21.90 29.43
C LEU A 513 13.93 -20.99 28.65
N ASP A 514 15.01 -21.56 28.12
CA ASP A 514 15.93 -20.84 27.23
C ASP A 514 15.30 -20.63 25.84
N ILE A 515 14.84 -19.41 25.59
CA ILE A 515 14.18 -19.01 24.33
C ILE A 515 15.10 -19.22 23.12
N THR A 516 16.42 -19.13 23.28
CA THR A 516 17.38 -19.29 22.16
C THR A 516 17.34 -20.69 21.56
N THR A 517 16.78 -21.67 22.27
CA THR A 517 16.65 -23.07 21.82
C THR A 517 15.40 -23.35 21.00
N LEU A 518 14.46 -22.39 20.92
CA LEU A 518 13.18 -22.61 20.24
C LEU A 518 13.33 -22.63 18.71
N THR A 519 12.60 -23.55 18.09
CA THR A 519 12.36 -23.65 16.64
C THR A 519 10.87 -23.85 16.39
N ASP A 520 10.36 -23.53 15.20
CA ASP A 520 8.91 -23.46 14.93
C ASP A 520 8.22 -24.71 14.40
#